data_AF-A0A934FXL7-F1
#
_entry.id   AF-A0A934FXL7-F1
#
_cell.length_a   1.000
_cell.length_b   1.000
_cell.length_c   1.000
_cell.angle_alpha   90.00
_cell.angle_beta   90.00
_cell.angle_gamma   90.00
#
_symmetry.space_group_name_H-M   'P 1'
#
loop_
_entity.id
_entity.type
_entity.pdbx_description
1 polymer ?
#
loop_
_entity_poly.entity_id
_entity_poly.type
_entity_poly.pdbx_seq_one_letter_code
_entity_poly.pdbx_strand_id
1 'polypeptide(L)' 'MKTKIIRVGKDAEGVAIPGEMLRMLGLIPGAEVEVILDKKRKWIVLRPMHGEDFIEHFRETMETMA' A
#
# COMPACT_ATOMS: atom_id res chain seq x y z
N MET A 1 -8.80 13.99 -1.80
CA MET A 1 -7.71 13.14 -2.32
C MET A 1 -6.41 13.57 -1.65
N LYS A 2 -5.66 12.64 -1.04
CA LYS A 2 -4.38 12.95 -0.39
C LYS A 2 -3.25 12.62 -1.36
N THR A 3 -2.49 13.62 -1.78
CA THR A 3 -1.38 13.46 -2.75
C THR A 3 -0.07 13.84 -2.07
N LYS A 4 1.00 13.08 -2.35
CA LYS A 4 2.35 13.41 -1.90
C LYS A 4 3.32 13.18 -3.04
N ILE A 5 4.21 14.15 -3.26
CA ILE A 5 5.32 14.02 -4.19
C ILE A 5 6.50 13.44 -3.41
N ILE A 6 7.01 12.30 -3.87
CA ILE A 6 8.18 11.64 -3.31
C ILE A 6 9.30 11.66 -4.34
N ARG A 7 10.52 11.92 -3.87
CA ARG A 7 11.72 11.94 -4.73
C ARG A 7 12.42 10.59 -4.63
N VAL A 8 12.69 9.98 -5.77
CA VAL A 8 13.49 8.76 -5.85
C VAL A 8 14.94 9.12 -5.57
N GLY A 9 15.57 8.41 -4.64
CA GLY A 9 17.00 8.57 -4.35
C GLY A 9 17.84 8.16 -5.56
N LYS A 10 19.03 8.75 -5.71
CA LYS A 10 19.93 8.45 -6.84
C LYS A 10 20.31 6.96 -6.89
N ASP A 11 20.44 6.34 -5.73
CA ASP A 11 20.86 4.94 -5.57
C ASP A 11 19.71 4.04 -5.10
N ALA A 12 18.46 4.50 -5.22
CA ALA A 12 17.30 3.74 -4.80
C ALA A 12 16.84 2.80 -5.92
N GLU A 13 16.66 1.52 -5.60
CA GLU A 13 16.11 0.52 -6.54
C GLU A 13 14.59 0.66 -6.74
N GLY A 14 13.93 1.54 -5.97
CA GLY A 14 12.49 1.72 -6.04
C GLY A 14 11.98 2.94 -5.28
N VAL A 15 10.66 2.96 -5.09
CA VAL A 15 9.93 4.07 -4.47
C VAL A 15 9.30 3.59 -3.17
N ALA A 16 9.62 4.23 -2.05
CA ALA A 16 8.99 3.95 -0.77
C ALA A 16 7.67 4.74 -0.64
N ILE A 17 6.56 4.03 -0.49
CA ILE A 17 5.26 4.64 -0.20
C ILE A 17 5.18 4.92 1.31
N PRO A 18 4.75 6.12 1.74
CA PRO A 18 4.57 6.43 3.15
C PRO A 18 3.61 5.44 3.84
N GLY A 19 3.97 4.97 5.03
CA GLY A 19 3.16 4.00 5.77
C GLY A 19 1.73 4.49 6.07
N GLU A 20 1.52 5.80 6.23
CA GLU A 20 0.17 6.37 6.35
C GLU A 20 -0.73 6.07 5.14
N MET A 21 -0.17 6.08 3.93
CA MET A 21 -0.92 5.79 2.69
C MET A 21 -1.18 4.29 2.55
N LEU A 22 -0.22 3.45 2.94
CA LEU A 22 -0.40 2.00 2.98
C LEU A 22 -1.53 1.61 3.95
N ARG A 23 -1.58 2.22 5.14
CA ARG A 23 -2.68 2.02 6.10
C ARG A 23 -4.04 2.44 5.54
N MET A 24 -4.11 3.55 4.80
CA MET A 24 -5.35 3.97 4.12
C MET A 24 -5.79 2.98 3.03
N LEU A 25 -4.84 2.24 2.45
CA LEU A 25 -5.11 1.14 1.51
C LEU A 25 -5.35 -0.19 2.24
N GLY A 26 -5.33 -0.24 3.57
CA GLY A 26 -5.44 -1.50 4.31
C GLY A 26 -4.26 -2.46 4.07
N LEU A 27 -3.11 -1.95 3.65
CA LEU A 27 -1.92 -2.79 3.44
C LEU A 27 -1.15 -2.97 4.74
N ILE A 28 -1.19 -4.19 5.25
CA ILE A 28 -0.44 -4.65 6.41
C ILE A 28 0.77 -5.50 5.97
N PRO A 29 1.81 -5.65 6.80
CA PRO A 29 2.90 -6.58 6.52
C PRO A 29 2.38 -7.99 6.21
N GLY A 30 2.88 -8.61 5.14
CA GLY A 30 2.45 -9.93 4.69
C GLY A 30 1.22 -9.94 3.77
N ALA A 31 0.54 -8.80 3.55
CA ALA A 31 -0.57 -8.72 2.60
C ALA A 31 -0.09 -8.90 1.16
N GLU A 32 -0.87 -9.63 0.36
CA GLU A 32 -0.67 -9.70 -1.09
C GLU A 32 -1.20 -8.44 -1.78
N VAL A 33 -0.51 -8.00 -2.83
CA VAL A 33 -0.87 -6.83 -3.62
C VAL A 33 -0.77 -7.15 -5.10
N GLU A 34 -1.82 -6.78 -5.83
CA GLU A 34 -1.79 -6.71 -7.28
C GLU A 34 -1.15 -5.40 -7.72
N VAL A 35 -0.18 -5.49 -8.65
CA VAL A 35 0.55 -4.36 -9.21
C VAL A 35 0.24 -4.27 -10.70
N ILE A 36 -0.43 -3.20 -11.12
CA ILE A 36 -0.82 -2.98 -12.51
C ILE A 36 -0.05 -1.80 -13.09
N LEU A 37 0.58 -2.01 -14.25
CA LEU A 37 1.21 -0.95 -15.04
C LEU A 37 0.24 -0.43 -16.12
N ASP A 38 -0.33 0.76 -15.92
CA ASP A 38 -1.02 1.48 -16.98
C ASP A 38 0.02 2.25 -17.81
N LYS A 39 0.45 1.66 -18.93
CA LYS A 39 1.46 2.24 -19.83
C LYS A 39 1.00 3.55 -20.48
N LYS A 40 -0.31 3.73 -20.71
CA LYS A 40 -0.85 4.91 -21.40
C LYS A 40 -0.78 6.14 -20.48
N ARG A 41 -1.11 5.96 -19.21
CA ARG A 41 -1.04 7.01 -18.18
C ARG A 41 0.31 7.09 -17.48
N LYS A 42 1.16 6.08 -17.67
CA LYS A 42 2.43 5.88 -16.95
C LYS A 42 2.21 5.76 -15.44
N TRP A 43 1.19 5.01 -15.05
CA TRP A 43 0.82 4.81 -13.65
C TRP A 43 1.13 3.40 -13.20
N ILE A 44 1.50 3.27 -11.93
CA ILE A 44 1.45 2.02 -11.20
C ILE A 44 0.23 2.10 -10.29
N VAL A 45 -0.67 1.13 -10.43
CA VAL A 45 -1.83 0.97 -9.54
C VAL A 45 -1.52 -0.19 -8.61
N LEU A 46 -1.61 0.07 -7.32
CA LEU A 46 -1.48 -0.95 -6.28
C LEU A 46 -2.87 -1.26 -5.74
N ARG A 47 -3.25 -2.53 -5.78
CA ARG A 47 -4.52 -2.99 -5.25
C ARG A 47 -4.26 -4.08 -4.19
N PRO A 48 -4.69 -3.87 -2.93
CA PRO A 48 -4.68 -4.92 -1.91
C PRO A 48 -5.50 -6.12 -2.39
N MET A 49 -4.92 -7.31 -2.26
CA MET A 49 -5.65 -8.56 -2.40
C MET A 49 -6.09 -8.98 -1.00
N HIS A 50 -7.37 -8.85 -0.71
CA HIS A 50 -7.93 -9.36 0.54
C HIS A 50 -8.23 -10.84 0.35
N GLY A 51 -7.48 -11.71 1.04
CA GLY A 51 -7.98 -13.05 1.37
C GLY A 51 -9.15 -12.93 2.35
N GLU A 52 -10.00 -13.94 2.43
CA GLU A 52 -11.22 -13.94 3.27
C GLU A 52 -10.96 -13.58 4.75
N ASP A 53 -9.72 -13.70 5.22
CA ASP A 53 -9.27 -13.41 6.60
C ASP A 53 -8.87 -11.94 6.88
N PHE A 54 -8.99 -11.04 5.90
CA PHE A 54 -8.56 -9.64 6.06
C PHE A 54 -9.30 -8.89 7.18
N ILE A 55 -10.58 -9.18 7.39
CA ILE A 55 -11.41 -8.48 8.38
C ILE A 55 -11.01 -8.85 9.82
N GLU A 56 -10.61 -10.11 10.06
CA GLU A 56 -10.21 -10.57 11.39
C GLU A 56 -8.85 -9.97 11.81
N HIS A 57 -7.84 -10.07 10.94
CA HIS A 57 -6.52 -9.47 11.20
C HIS A 57 -6.56 -7.94 11.32
N PHE A 58 -7.45 -7.28 10.56
CA PHE A 58 -7.61 -5.84 10.65
C PHE A 58 -8.22 -5.41 11.99
N ARG A 59 -9.16 -6.18 12.55
CA ARG A 59 -9.73 -5.91 13.88
C ARG A 59 -8.67 -6.03 14.98
N GLU A 60 -7.90 -7.11 14.98
CA GLU A 60 -6.83 -7.32 15.97
C GLU A 60 -5.76 -6.21 15.91
N THR A 61 -5.35 -5.81 14.71
CA THR A 61 -4.35 -4.75 14.52
C THR A 61 -4.87 -3.39 15.01
N MET A 62 -6.16 -3.09 14.78
CA MET A 62 -6.78 -1.84 15.23
C MET A 62 -6.98 -1.81 16.75
N GLU A 63 -7.34 -2.95 17.36
CA GLU A 63 -7.48 -3.08 18.82
C GLU A 63 -6.14 -2.98 19.55
N THR A 64 -5.04 -3.42 18.93
CA THR A 64 -3.69 -3.34 19.53
C THR A 64 -3.08 -1.94 19.45
N MET A 65 -3.63 -1.04 18.62
CA MET A 65 -3.16 0.34 18.44
C MET A 65 -3.97 1.40 19.22
N ALA A 66 -5.04 0.99 19.92
CA ALA A 66 -5.85 1.84 20.81
C ALA A 66 -5.34 1.77 22.26
#